data_AF-A0A554M7A3-F1
#
_entry.id   AF-A0A554M7A3-F1
#
_cell.length_a   1.000
_cell.length_b   1.000
_cell.length_c   1.000
_cell.angle_alpha   90.00
_cell.angle_beta   90.00
_cell.angle_gamma   90.00
#
_symmetry.space_group_name_H-M   'P 1'
#
loop_
_entity.id
_entity.type
_entity.pdbx_description
1 polymer ?
#
loop_
_entity_poly.entity_id
_entity_poly.type
_entity_poly.pdbx_seq_one_letter_code
_entity_poly.pdbx_strand_id
1 'polypeptide(L)'
;MNSKKTIEHLFYAIIFLLPWQGVWIWREPFVGGFKWEYGTIGIYGIDFLILLFLILSSVNYLRVFNFSAQGGPALGWQFLRPRRISLWLTKFKIQNYNYVLRLTSYVLVAWSFLSIIWSSDKILAGYFSFKLLLAVGLFWVVRRMNINWRKLVFVLMLTGALQGALATGQFLAQNDFSSTLLGT
;
A
#
# COMPACT_ATOMS: atom_id res chain seq x y z
N MET A 1 -21.33 -10.46 -8.37
CA MET A 1 -19.88 -10.49 -8.68
C MET A 1 -19.13 -11.09 -7.50
N ASN A 2 -18.18 -12.01 -7.70
CA ASN A 2 -17.47 -12.64 -6.58
C ASN A 2 -16.41 -11.68 -6.01
N SER A 3 -16.69 -11.05 -4.87
CA SER A 3 -15.84 -10.02 -4.24
C SER A 3 -14.39 -10.47 -4.04
N LYS A 4 -14.14 -11.75 -3.73
CA LYS A 4 -12.79 -12.29 -3.57
C LYS A 4 -12.01 -12.29 -4.88
N LYS A 5 -12.67 -12.69 -5.99
CA LYS A 5 -12.07 -12.64 -7.32
C LYS A 5 -11.80 -11.20 -7.73
N THR A 6 -12.73 -10.27 -7.49
CA THR A 6 -12.50 -8.85 -7.82
C THR A 6 -11.26 -8.28 -7.13
N ILE A 7 -11.08 -8.55 -5.84
CA ILE A 7 -9.90 -8.11 -5.07
C ILE A 7 -8.61 -8.74 -5.63
N GLU A 8 -8.66 -10.01 -6.04
CA GLU A 8 -7.51 -10.70 -6.65
C GLU A 8 -7.09 -10.06 -8.00
N HIS A 9 -8.06 -9.75 -8.87
CA HIS A 9 -7.76 -9.10 -10.16
C HIS A 9 -7.25 -7.68 -9.98
N LEU A 10 -7.80 -6.93 -9.01
CA LEU A 10 -7.33 -5.59 -8.68
C LEU A 10 -5.88 -5.63 -8.16
N PHE A 11 -5.53 -6.63 -7.34
CA PHE A 11 -4.15 -6.84 -6.91
C PHE A 11 -3.21 -7.09 -8.09
N TYR A 12 -3.58 -7.97 -9.04
CA TYR A 12 -2.75 -8.20 -10.22
C TYR A 12 -2.62 -6.97 -11.11
N ALA A 13 -3.67 -6.15 -11.24
CA ALA A 13 -3.61 -4.88 -11.93
C ALA A 13 -2.62 -3.90 -11.26
N ILE A 14 -2.63 -3.84 -9.92
CA ILE A 14 -1.65 -3.04 -9.16
C ILE A 14 -0.22 -3.55 -9.42
N ILE A 15 0.02 -4.87 -9.36
CA ILE A 15 1.34 -5.45 -9.67
C ILE A 15 1.77 -5.17 -11.11
N PHE A 16 0.84 -5.20 -12.06
CA PHE A 16 1.12 -4.88 -13.46
C PHE A 16 1.51 -3.41 -13.64
N LEU A 17 0.83 -2.50 -12.96
CA LEU A 17 1.03 -1.05 -13.11
C LEU A 17 2.19 -0.49 -12.26
N LEU A 18 2.57 -1.20 -11.19
CA LEU A 18 3.63 -0.76 -10.26
C LEU A 18 4.95 -0.43 -10.96
N PRO A 19 5.47 -1.27 -11.88
CA PRO A 19 6.69 -0.95 -12.59
C PRO A 19 6.55 0.28 -13.51
N TRP A 20 5.34 0.63 -13.93
CA TRP A 20 5.05 1.79 -14.80
C TRP A 20 4.98 3.11 -14.03
N GLN A 21 5.28 3.10 -12.73
CA GLN A 21 5.35 4.30 -11.88
C GLN A 21 6.66 5.08 -11.97
N GLY A 22 7.50 4.78 -12.97
CA GLY A 22 8.78 5.45 -13.12
C GLY A 22 8.63 6.95 -13.35
N VAL A 23 8.85 7.75 -12.30
CA VAL A 23 9.30 9.13 -12.44
C VAL A 23 10.82 9.08 -12.58
N TRP A 24 11.38 9.83 -13.53
CA TRP A 24 12.82 9.92 -13.74
C TRP A 24 13.54 10.32 -12.43
N ILE A 25 14.20 9.35 -11.79
CA ILE A 25 14.89 9.55 -10.49
C ILE A 25 16.15 10.42 -10.65
N TRP A 26 16.70 10.52 -11.85
CA TRP A 26 17.99 11.18 -12.11
C TRP A 26 17.91 12.71 -12.22
N ARG A 27 16.76 13.26 -12.59
CA ARG A 27 16.51 14.71 -12.61
C ARG A 27 15.07 14.97 -12.18
N GLU A 28 14.90 15.68 -11.08
CA GLU A 28 13.64 16.37 -10.83
C GLU A 28 13.48 17.41 -11.94
N PRO A 29 12.45 17.32 -12.78
CA PRO A 29 12.27 18.31 -13.80
C PRO A 29 11.79 19.60 -13.16
N PHE A 30 12.41 20.72 -13.52
CA PHE A 30 11.94 22.05 -13.18
C PHE A 30 11.50 22.71 -14.49
N VAL A 31 10.26 23.20 -14.54
CA VAL A 31 9.74 23.97 -15.68
C VAL A 31 9.51 25.40 -15.18
N GLY A 32 10.25 26.36 -15.75
CA GLY A 32 10.13 27.78 -15.37
C GLY A 32 10.59 28.11 -13.94
N GLY A 33 11.53 27.34 -13.37
CA GLY A 33 12.04 27.56 -12.00
C GLY A 33 11.19 26.95 -10.89
N PHE A 34 10.04 26.37 -11.22
CA PHE A 34 9.20 25.61 -10.30
C PHE A 34 9.35 24.11 -10.57
N LYS A 35 9.23 23.30 -9.51
CA LYS A 35 9.26 21.85 -9.61
C LYS A 35 8.13 21.41 -10.55
N TRP A 36 8.42 20.55 -11.53
CA TRP A 36 7.43 20.02 -12.45
C TRP A 36 6.57 18.98 -11.74
N GLU A 37 5.55 19.46 -11.04
CA GLU A 37 4.66 18.64 -10.23
C GLU A 37 3.79 17.69 -11.08
N TYR A 38 3.55 18.00 -12.36
CA TYR A 38 2.69 17.20 -13.25
C TYR A 38 3.34 15.89 -13.74
N GLY A 39 4.68 15.75 -13.68
CA GLY A 39 5.34 14.44 -13.88
C GLY A 39 5.05 13.44 -12.74
N THR A 40 4.46 13.91 -11.64
CA THR A 40 4.14 13.14 -10.42
C THR A 40 2.76 12.46 -10.50
N ILE A 41 1.97 12.69 -11.56
CA ILE A 41 0.60 12.14 -11.70
C ILE A 41 0.58 10.60 -11.61
N GLY A 42 1.60 9.92 -12.16
CA GLY A 42 1.73 8.45 -12.08
C GLY A 42 2.01 7.93 -10.66
N ILE A 43 2.61 8.74 -9.79
CA ILE A 43 2.81 8.40 -8.37
C ILE A 43 1.46 8.45 -7.65
N TYR A 44 0.62 9.46 -7.91
CA TYR A 44 -0.68 9.59 -7.27
C TYR A 44 -1.72 8.57 -7.76
N GLY A 45 -1.65 8.14 -9.03
CA GLY A 45 -2.64 7.22 -9.61
C GLY A 45 -2.68 5.83 -8.95
N ILE A 46 -1.51 5.27 -8.65
CA ILE A 46 -1.44 3.96 -7.99
C ILE A 46 -1.58 4.06 -6.49
N ASP A 47 -1.17 5.16 -5.86
CA ASP A 47 -1.54 5.43 -4.47
C ASP A 47 -3.08 5.38 -4.31
N PHE A 48 -3.83 5.94 -5.26
CA PHE A 48 -5.29 5.84 -5.31
C PHE A 48 -5.80 4.40 -5.56
N LEU A 49 -5.20 3.65 -6.49
CA LEU A 49 -5.56 2.24 -6.71
C LEU A 49 -5.29 1.36 -5.49
N ILE A 50 -4.18 1.58 -4.80
CA ILE A 50 -3.84 0.89 -3.54
C ILE A 50 -4.87 1.26 -2.47
N LEU A 51 -5.21 2.54 -2.33
CA LEU A 51 -6.25 2.98 -1.39
C LEU A 51 -7.60 2.30 -1.68
N LEU A 52 -8.03 2.27 -2.95
CA LEU A 52 -9.25 1.57 -3.38
C LEU A 52 -9.19 0.08 -3.04
N PHE A 53 -8.07 -0.57 -3.31
CA PHE A 53 -7.83 -1.97 -2.98
C PHE A 53 -7.92 -2.23 -1.47
N LEU A 54 -7.35 -1.34 -0.63
CA LEU A 54 -7.42 -1.43 0.81
C LEU A 54 -8.84 -1.23 1.35
N ILE A 55 -9.59 -0.27 0.80
CA ILE A 55 -10.99 -0.03 1.17
C ILE A 55 -11.84 -1.26 0.85
N LEU A 56 -11.77 -1.77 -0.40
CA LEU A 56 -12.53 -2.95 -0.81
C LEU A 56 -12.19 -4.19 0.03
N SER A 57 -10.90 -4.40 0.31
CA SER A 57 -10.42 -5.50 1.15
C SER A 57 -10.90 -5.38 2.59
N SER A 58 -10.88 -4.16 3.15
CA SER A 58 -11.35 -3.88 4.51
C SER A 58 -12.86 -4.06 4.63
N VAL A 59 -13.64 -3.55 3.68
CA VAL A 59 -15.11 -3.74 3.63
C VAL A 59 -15.45 -5.23 3.55
N ASN A 60 -14.76 -5.99 2.70
CA ASN A 60 -14.99 -7.43 2.60
C ASN A 60 -14.64 -8.16 3.92
N TYR A 61 -13.57 -7.73 4.60
CA TYR A 61 -13.20 -8.27 5.91
C TYR A 61 -14.27 -7.97 6.98
N LEU A 62 -14.75 -6.73 7.06
CA LEU A 62 -15.79 -6.32 8.01
C LEU A 62 -17.13 -7.03 7.74
N ARG A 63 -17.49 -7.25 6.46
CA ARG A 63 -18.70 -8.02 6.11
C ARG A 63 -18.62 -9.46 6.63
N VAL A 64 -17.49 -10.13 6.44
CA VAL A 64 -17.28 -11.51 6.94
C VAL A 64 -17.32 -11.53 8.47
N PHE A 65 -16.70 -10.56 9.13
CA PHE A 65 -16.72 -10.44 10.59
C PHE A 65 -18.14 -10.23 11.14
N ASN A 66 -18.91 -9.31 10.54
CA ASN A 66 -20.30 -9.05 10.95
C ASN A 66 -21.22 -10.25 10.70
N PHE A 67 -21.00 -11.02 9.62
CA PHE A 67 -21.75 -12.24 9.34
C PHE A 67 -21.46 -13.36 10.36
N SER A 68 -20.22 -13.45 10.86
CA SER A 68 -19.86 -14.37 11.95
C SER A 68 -20.34 -13.88 13.32
N ALA A 69 -20.51 -12.57 13.51
CA ALA A 69 -21.02 -11.98 14.75
C ALA A 69 -22.54 -12.15 14.93
N GLN A 70 -23.29 -12.50 13.88
CA GLN A 70 -24.73 -12.82 13.98
C GLN A 70 -25.00 -14.25 14.52
N GLY A 71 -23.97 -15.04 14.80
CA GLY A 71 -24.09 -16.42 15.31
C GLY A 71 -23.60 -16.65 16.75
N GLY A 72 -23.36 -15.61 17.56
CA GLY A 72 -22.86 -15.74 18.94
C GLY A 72 -23.55 -14.78 19.93
N PRO A 73 -23.68 -15.15 21.22
CA PRO A 73 -24.71 -14.60 22.09
C PRO A 73 -24.42 -13.17 22.53
N ALA A 74 -25.53 -12.52 22.90
CA ALA A 74 -25.67 -11.17 23.40
C ALA A 74 -24.47 -10.60 24.18
N LEU A 75 -24.22 -9.34 23.84
CA LEU A 75 -23.37 -8.33 24.45
C LEU A 75 -23.71 -8.14 25.95
N GLY A 76 -23.39 -9.14 26.78
CA GLY A 76 -23.66 -9.16 28.21
C GLY A 76 -22.39 -9.03 29.04
N TRP A 77 -22.15 -7.82 29.58
CA TRP A 77 -21.52 -7.54 30.89
C TRP A 77 -20.23 -8.25 31.33
N GLN A 78 -19.43 -8.87 30.45
CA GLN A 78 -18.11 -9.41 30.82
C GLN A 78 -16.98 -8.36 30.84
N PHE A 79 -17.27 -7.11 30.44
CA PHE A 79 -16.28 -6.02 30.36
C PHE A 79 -15.93 -5.35 31.70
N LEU A 80 -16.68 -5.61 32.78
CA LEU A 80 -16.44 -4.98 34.10
C LEU A 80 -15.68 -5.88 35.08
N ARG A 81 -14.63 -6.57 34.63
CA ARG A 81 -13.61 -7.11 35.55
C ARG A 81 -12.35 -6.25 35.47
N PRO A 82 -12.04 -5.42 36.50
CA PRO A 82 -10.78 -4.71 36.55
C PRO A 82 -9.66 -5.75 36.74
N ARG A 83 -8.99 -6.06 35.64
CA ARG A 83 -7.83 -6.96 35.63
C ARG A 83 -6.67 -6.17 36.22
N ARG A 84 -6.28 -6.51 37.46
CA ARG A 84 -5.12 -5.93 38.18
C ARG A 84 -3.97 -5.69 37.21
N ILE A 85 -3.57 -4.43 37.07
CA ILE A 85 -2.37 -4.00 36.34
C ILE A 85 -1.17 -4.35 37.23
N SER A 86 -0.77 -5.63 37.22
CA SER A 86 0.55 -6.00 37.72
C SER A 86 1.55 -5.78 36.60
N LEU A 87 2.42 -4.79 36.77
CA LEU A 87 3.71 -4.54 36.10
C LEU A 87 4.15 -5.67 35.16
N TRP A 88 3.66 -5.61 33.92
CA TRP A 88 3.91 -6.57 32.84
C TRP A 88 5.13 -6.14 32.02
N LEU A 89 6.21 -5.73 32.68
CA LEU A 89 7.41 -5.20 32.01
C LEU A 89 8.61 -6.16 32.00
N THR A 90 8.53 -7.35 32.61
CA THR A 90 9.75 -8.16 32.82
C THR A 90 9.75 -9.57 32.24
N LYS A 91 8.77 -9.97 31.43
CA LYS A 91 8.86 -11.25 30.67
C LYS A 91 8.22 -11.17 29.28
N PHE A 92 8.71 -10.27 28.42
CA PHE A 92 8.46 -10.36 26.98
C PHE A 92 9.28 -11.52 26.41
N LYS A 93 8.80 -12.75 26.61
CA LYS A 93 9.28 -13.89 25.85
C LYS A 93 8.78 -13.69 24.42
N ILE A 94 9.69 -13.28 23.52
CA ILE A 94 9.48 -13.02 22.08
C ILE A 94 9.18 -14.35 21.35
N GLN A 95 8.21 -15.13 21.82
CA GLN A 95 7.97 -16.49 21.33
C GLN A 95 7.04 -16.50 20.10
N ASN A 96 6.36 -15.39 19.80
CA ASN A 96 5.38 -15.33 18.72
C ASN A 96 5.72 -14.22 17.71
N TYR A 97 6.53 -14.57 16.71
CA TYR A 97 6.99 -13.65 15.65
C TYR A 97 5.82 -12.92 14.95
N ASN A 98 4.66 -13.57 14.81
CA ASN A 98 3.46 -12.98 14.22
C ASN A 98 2.82 -11.87 15.04
N TYR A 99 2.96 -11.94 16.37
CA TYR A 99 2.45 -10.90 17.25
C TYR A 99 3.40 -9.70 17.26
N VAL A 100 4.71 -9.97 17.35
CA VAL A 100 5.75 -8.93 17.29
C VAL A 100 5.66 -8.16 15.97
N LEU A 101 5.51 -8.85 14.85
CA LEU A 101 5.40 -8.22 13.53
C LEU A 101 4.13 -7.37 13.39
N ARG A 102 3.00 -7.79 13.99
CA ARG A 102 1.78 -6.96 14.08
C ARG A 102 2.01 -5.71 14.91
N LEU A 103 2.49 -5.87 16.14
CA LEU A 103 2.70 -4.77 17.07
C LEU A 103 3.67 -3.73 16.51
N THR A 104 4.83 -4.18 16.02
CA THR A 104 5.85 -3.31 15.43
C THR A 104 5.30 -2.52 14.24
N SER A 105 4.55 -3.14 13.34
CA SER A 105 3.94 -2.44 12.20
C SER A 105 2.96 -1.33 12.63
N TYR A 106 2.15 -1.58 13.67
CA TYR A 106 1.21 -0.57 14.18
C TYR A 106 1.90 0.55 14.94
N VAL A 107 2.91 0.22 15.75
CA VAL A 107 3.74 1.21 16.46
C VAL A 107 4.45 2.10 15.45
N LEU A 108 4.98 1.54 14.37
CA LEU A 108 5.69 2.28 13.33
C LEU A 108 4.75 3.25 12.59
N VAL A 109 3.54 2.82 12.22
CA VAL A 109 2.52 3.72 11.63
C VAL A 109 2.12 4.82 12.61
N ALA A 110 1.81 4.47 13.87
CA ALA A 110 1.41 5.45 14.87
C ALA A 110 2.53 6.48 15.12
N TRP A 111 3.77 6.03 15.26
CA TRP A 111 4.93 6.87 15.43
C TRP A 111 5.14 7.83 14.25
N SER A 112 4.91 7.36 13.02
CA SER A 112 4.95 8.19 11.82
C SER A 112 3.95 9.34 11.90
N PHE A 113 2.71 9.09 12.33
CA PHE A 113 1.72 10.17 12.49
C PHE A 113 2.06 11.13 13.63
N LEU A 114 2.63 10.63 14.74
CA LEU A 114 3.13 11.51 15.81
C LEU A 114 4.26 12.42 15.30
N SER A 115 5.09 11.94 14.37
CA SER A 115 6.16 12.72 13.72
C SER A 115 5.68 14.01 13.05
N ILE A 116 4.39 14.15 12.73
CA ILE A 116 3.83 15.36 12.09
C ILE A 116 3.84 16.56 13.06
N ILE A 117 3.72 16.33 14.37
CA ILE A 117 3.59 17.41 15.37
C ILE A 117 4.87 18.26 15.45
N TRP A 118 6.03 17.61 15.35
CA TRP A 118 7.36 18.21 15.49
C TRP A 118 8.12 18.36 14.15
N SER A 119 7.49 18.03 13.02
CA SER A 119 8.12 18.19 11.71
C SER A 119 8.22 19.66 11.30
N SER A 120 9.36 20.04 10.71
CA SER A 120 9.56 21.35 10.08
C SER A 120 8.60 21.59 8.90
N ASP A 121 8.33 20.54 8.11
CA ASP A 121 7.31 20.54 7.06
C ASP A 121 6.21 19.52 7.40
N LYS A 122 5.04 20.05 7.77
CA LYS A 122 3.89 19.24 8.20
C LYS A 122 3.21 18.54 7.02
N ILE A 123 3.21 19.17 5.84
CA ILE A 123 2.55 18.65 4.64
C ILE A 123 3.33 17.45 4.12
N LEU A 124 4.65 17.61 4.01
CA LEU A 124 5.53 16.54 3.55
C LEU A 124 5.56 15.35 4.54
N ALA A 125 5.61 15.63 5.84
CA ALA A 125 5.53 14.58 6.87
C ALA A 125 4.19 13.82 6.84
N GLY A 126 3.08 14.53 6.61
CA GLY A 126 1.77 13.92 6.43
C GLY A 126 1.71 12.99 5.20
N TYR A 127 2.27 13.44 4.08
CA TYR A 127 2.34 12.66 2.84
C TYR A 127 3.10 11.33 3.04
N PHE A 128 4.30 11.38 3.62
CA PHE A 128 5.08 10.16 3.87
C PHE A 128 4.43 9.25 4.92
N SER A 129 3.78 9.82 5.94
CA SER A 129 3.03 9.03 6.92
C SER A 129 1.86 8.29 6.28
N PHE A 130 1.16 8.94 5.34
CA PHE A 130 0.09 8.31 4.58
C PHE A 130 0.63 7.22 3.64
N LYS A 131 1.74 7.45 2.95
CA LYS A 131 2.41 6.42 2.12
C LYS A 131 2.80 5.20 2.94
N LEU A 132 3.33 5.42 4.13
CA LEU A 132 3.71 4.35 5.04
C LEU A 132 2.48 3.55 5.49
N LEU A 133 1.36 4.22 5.78
CA LEU A 133 0.09 3.57 6.08
C LEU A 133 -0.42 2.72 4.91
N LEU A 134 -0.34 3.22 3.66
CA LEU A 134 -0.69 2.45 2.47
C LEU A 134 0.20 1.20 2.31
N ALA A 135 1.51 1.35 2.49
CA ALA A 135 2.47 0.25 2.36
C ALA A 135 2.25 -0.84 3.43
N VAL A 136 2.09 -0.45 4.69
CA VAL A 136 1.80 -1.38 5.79
C VAL A 136 0.43 -2.04 5.60
N GLY A 137 -0.58 -1.28 5.18
CA GLY A 137 -1.90 -1.81 4.86
C GLY A 137 -1.85 -2.86 3.75
N LEU A 138 -1.15 -2.56 2.65
CA LEU A 138 -0.98 -3.46 1.51
C LEU A 138 -0.30 -4.75 1.95
N PHE A 139 0.81 -4.65 2.68
CA PHE A 139 1.53 -5.81 3.22
C PHE A 139 0.61 -6.75 4.01
N TRP A 140 -0.21 -6.21 4.91
CA TRP A 140 -1.13 -7.03 5.73
C TRP A 140 -2.28 -7.65 4.96
N VAL A 141 -2.79 -6.96 3.93
CA VAL A 141 -3.84 -7.51 3.07
C VAL A 141 -3.27 -8.63 2.21
N VAL A 142 -2.16 -8.38 1.51
CA VAL A 142 -1.49 -9.35 0.63
C VAL A 142 -1.11 -10.63 1.39
N ARG A 143 -0.57 -10.49 2.61
CA ARG A 143 -0.23 -11.63 3.47
C ARG A 143 -1.41 -12.58 3.76
N ARG A 144 -2.64 -12.08 3.74
CA ARG A 144 -3.87 -12.86 4.02
C ARG A 144 -4.53 -13.38 2.73
N MET A 145 -4.10 -12.93 1.57
CA MET A 145 -4.67 -13.35 0.29
C MET A 145 -4.12 -14.70 -0.13
N ASN A 146 -4.98 -15.52 -0.73
CA ASN A 146 -4.55 -16.73 -1.41
C ASN A 146 -4.20 -16.37 -2.86
N ILE A 147 -2.91 -16.13 -3.12
CA ILE A 147 -2.42 -15.64 -4.41
C ILE A 147 -2.00 -16.82 -5.28
N ASN A 148 -2.43 -16.84 -6.54
CA ASN A 148 -1.96 -17.83 -7.49
C ASN A 148 -0.59 -17.42 -8.04
N TRP A 149 0.45 -18.13 -7.62
CA TRP A 149 1.84 -17.85 -8.01
C TRP A 149 2.05 -17.86 -9.52
N ARG A 150 1.38 -18.76 -10.26
CA ARG A 150 1.47 -18.83 -11.72
C ARG A 150 0.98 -17.54 -12.38
N LYS A 151 -0.14 -17.00 -11.90
CA LYS A 151 -0.68 -15.73 -12.41
C LYS A 151 0.20 -14.55 -12.04
N LEU A 152 0.71 -14.52 -10.81
CA LEU A 152 1.61 -13.46 -10.34
C LEU A 152 2.88 -13.39 -11.19
N VAL A 153 3.55 -14.53 -11.39
CA VAL A 153 4.76 -14.62 -12.22
C VAL A 153 4.45 -14.21 -13.66
N PHE A 154 3.34 -14.68 -14.22
CA PHE A 154 2.92 -14.27 -15.57
C PHE A 154 2.75 -12.76 -15.70
N VAL A 155 2.08 -12.11 -14.74
CA VAL A 155 1.87 -10.65 -14.75
C VAL A 155 3.20 -9.89 -14.65
N LEU A 156 4.12 -10.35 -13.79
CA LEU A 156 5.45 -9.77 -13.66
C LEU A 156 6.27 -9.94 -14.94
N MET A 157 6.26 -11.14 -15.55
CA MET A 157 6.94 -11.40 -16.81
C MET A 157 6.37 -10.55 -17.94
N LEU A 158 5.04 -10.45 -18.05
CA LEU A 158 4.37 -9.64 -19.06
C LEU A 158 4.76 -8.16 -18.92
N THR A 159 4.71 -7.64 -17.68
CA THR A 159 5.10 -6.26 -17.40
C THR A 159 6.56 -5.99 -17.75
N GLY A 160 7.47 -6.85 -17.28
CA GLY A 160 8.90 -6.72 -17.55
C GLY A 160 9.23 -6.84 -19.03
N ALA A 161 8.57 -7.75 -19.76
CA ALA A 161 8.74 -7.90 -21.20
C ALA A 161 8.27 -6.65 -21.96
N LEU A 162 7.11 -6.08 -21.58
CA LEU A 162 6.62 -4.84 -22.16
C LEU A 162 7.56 -3.66 -21.89
N GLN A 163 8.04 -3.52 -20.66
CA GLN A 163 8.99 -2.47 -20.32
C GLN A 163 10.33 -2.63 -21.05
N GLY A 164 10.84 -3.86 -21.16
CA GLY A 164 12.06 -4.16 -21.90
C GLY A 164 11.90 -3.90 -23.41
N ALA A 165 10.74 -4.25 -23.98
CA ALA A 165 10.43 -3.96 -25.38
C ALA A 165 10.38 -2.46 -25.65
N LEU A 166 9.74 -1.68 -24.77
CA LEU A 166 9.71 -0.22 -24.87
C LEU A 166 11.11 0.40 -24.75
N ALA A 167 11.91 -0.03 -23.78
CA ALA A 167 13.27 0.45 -23.60
C ALA A 167 14.17 0.13 -24.81
N THR A 168 14.05 -1.08 -25.37
CA THR A 168 14.76 -1.46 -26.60
C THR A 168 14.29 -0.62 -27.78
N GLY A 169 12.98 -0.36 -27.87
CA GLY A 169 12.41 0.53 -28.88
C GLY A 169 12.97 1.95 -28.79
N GLN A 170 13.03 2.53 -27.59
CA GLN A 170 13.62 3.86 -27.36
C GLN A 170 15.11 3.90 -27.72
N PHE A 171 15.87 2.87 -27.35
CA PHE A 171 17.28 2.76 -27.69
C PHE A 171 17.53 2.72 -29.20
N LEU A 172 16.76 1.90 -29.94
CA LEU A 172 16.88 1.78 -31.39
C LEU A 172 16.38 3.02 -32.13
N ALA A 173 15.28 3.61 -31.66
CA ALA A 173 14.69 4.80 -32.27
C ALA A 173 15.47 6.08 -31.95
N GLN A 174 16.37 6.05 -30.96
CA GLN A 174 17.06 7.23 -30.41
C GLN A 174 16.10 8.38 -30.06
N ASN A 175 14.84 8.06 -29.76
CA ASN A 175 13.79 9.02 -29.49
C ASN A 175 13.06 8.62 -28.21
N ASP A 176 12.81 9.60 -27.36
CA ASP A 176 11.99 9.44 -26.18
C ASP A 176 10.51 9.63 -26.56
N PHE A 177 9.61 8.94 -25.86
CA PHE A 177 8.18 9.16 -26.02
C PHE A 177 7.82 10.53 -25.43
N SER A 178 8.01 11.59 -26.23
CA SER A 178 7.60 12.95 -25.92
C SER A 178 6.07 13.03 -25.95
N SER A 179 5.48 13.46 -24.84
CA SER A 179 4.05 13.76 -24.76
C SER A 179 3.79 15.16 -25.32
N THR A 180 3.39 15.24 -26.59
CA THR A 180 2.94 16.49 -27.24
C THR A 180 1.75 17.15 -26.53
N LEU A 181 0.99 16.41 -25.70
CA LEU A 181 -0.13 16.93 -24.92
C LEU A 181 0.30 17.80 -23.72
N LEU A 182 1.56 17.73 -23.28
CA LEU A 182 2.11 18.46 -22.12
C LEU A 182 3.26 19.41 -22.48
N GLY A 183 3.43 19.70 -23.77
CA GLY A 183 4.36 20.73 -24.23
C GLY A 183 5.83 20.33 -24.16
N THR A 184 6.21 19.39 -25.03
CA THR A 184 7.58 19.29 -25.58
C THR A 184 7.49 19.00 -27.07
#